data_AF-A0A4V3E9T1-F1
#
_entry.id   AF-A0A4V3E9T1-F1
#
_cell.length_a   1.000
_cell.length_b   1.000
_cell.length_c   1.000
_cell.angle_alpha   90.00
_cell.angle_beta   90.00
_cell.angle_gamma   90.00
#
_symmetry.space_group_name_H-M   'P 1'
#
loop_
_entity.id
_entity.type
_entity.pdbx_description
1 polymer ?
#
loop_
_entity_poly.entity_id
_entity_poly.type
_entity_poly.pdbx_seq_one_letter_code
_entity_poly.pdbx_strand_id
1 'polypeptide(L)'
;MDAVMIRPRKAVKAPACAAKPIPKIKQKTAGPTKLAKAETTALWHAVNWMATVLREWKLDGFKNDEDQAQHEVQSQHLTTAKRALSKMNKMRKEP
;
A
#
# COMPACT_ATOMS: atom_id res chain seq x y z
N MET A 1 -26.82 4.15 -57.71
CA MET A 1 -26.91 5.49 -57.07
C MET A 1 -27.58 5.23 -55.75
N ASP A 2 -26.82 4.99 -54.70
CA ASP A 2 -27.37 4.54 -53.42
C ASP A 2 -26.81 5.41 -52.30
N ALA A 3 -27.61 6.40 -51.92
CA ALA A 3 -27.33 7.32 -50.83
C ALA A 3 -27.65 6.63 -49.50
N VAL A 4 -26.62 6.20 -48.77
CA VAL A 4 -26.75 5.69 -47.40
C VAL A 4 -27.13 6.87 -46.48
N MET A 5 -28.40 6.95 -46.10
CA MET A 5 -28.89 7.91 -45.11
C MET A 5 -28.32 7.57 -43.72
N ILE A 6 -27.33 8.34 -43.27
CA ILE A 6 -26.87 8.33 -41.88
C ILE A 6 -27.86 9.13 -41.04
N ARG A 7 -28.67 8.46 -40.21
CA ARG A 7 -29.54 9.14 -39.23
C ARG A 7 -28.69 9.71 -38.09
N PRO A 8 -28.94 10.96 -37.64
CA PRO A 8 -28.25 11.50 -36.46
C PRO A 8 -28.71 10.76 -35.21
N ARG A 9 -27.74 10.24 -34.42
CA ARG A 9 -28.01 9.67 -33.09
C ARG A 9 -28.58 10.77 -32.18
N LYS A 10 -29.84 10.63 -31.77
CA LYS A 10 -30.40 11.43 -30.68
C LYS A 10 -29.56 11.20 -29.41
N ALA A 11 -29.10 12.29 -28.79
CA ALA A 11 -28.42 12.25 -27.51
C ALA A 11 -29.39 11.75 -26.43
N VAL A 12 -29.15 10.55 -25.91
CA VAL A 12 -29.85 10.04 -24.73
C VAL A 12 -29.35 10.85 -23.53
N LYS A 13 -30.21 11.70 -22.99
CA LYS A 13 -29.94 12.47 -21.77
C LYS A 13 -29.81 11.48 -20.61
N ALA A 14 -28.57 11.26 -20.15
CA ALA A 14 -28.32 10.44 -18.96
C ALA A 14 -29.11 11.01 -17.78
N PRO A 15 -29.82 10.18 -16.99
CA PRO A 15 -30.41 10.65 -15.75
C PRO A 15 -29.27 11.13 -14.85
N ALA A 16 -29.37 12.38 -14.38
CA ALA A 16 -28.45 12.92 -13.40
C ALA A 16 -28.53 12.05 -12.13
N CYS A 17 -27.61 11.10 -11.98
CA CYS A 17 -27.39 10.40 -10.73
C CYS A 17 -27.09 11.46 -9.68
N ALA A 18 -28.06 11.73 -8.81
CA ALA A 18 -27.90 12.60 -7.67
C ALA A 18 -26.73 12.09 -6.83
N ALA A 19 -25.58 12.76 -6.97
CA ALA A 19 -24.40 12.50 -6.18
C ALA A 19 -24.74 12.88 -4.73
N LYS A 20 -25.16 11.89 -3.95
CA LYS A 20 -25.31 12.04 -2.50
C LYS A 20 -23.93 12.46 -1.96
N PRO A 21 -23.83 13.52 -1.15
CA PRO A 21 -22.55 13.94 -0.60
C PRO A 21 -21.97 12.80 0.21
N ILE A 22 -20.77 12.36 -0.17
CA ILE A 22 -20.00 11.34 0.55
C ILE A 22 -19.82 11.84 1.99
N PRO A 23 -20.26 11.09 3.01
CA PRO A 23 -20.08 11.51 4.39
C PRO A 23 -18.58 11.66 4.65
N LYS A 24 -18.17 12.85 5.08
CA LYS A 24 -16.79 13.12 5.51
C LYS A 24 -16.49 12.21 6.71
N ILE A 25 -15.87 11.07 6.45
CA ILE A 25 -15.31 10.21 7.48
C ILE A 25 -14.29 11.08 8.20
N LYS A 26 -14.59 11.51 9.43
CA LYS A 26 -13.61 12.19 10.27
C LYS A 26 -12.48 11.18 10.46
N GLN A 27 -11.39 11.37 9.72
CA GLN A 27 -10.14 10.68 10.01
C GLN A 27 -9.81 11.05 11.44
N LYS A 28 -10.00 10.09 12.36
CA LYS A 28 -9.54 10.21 13.73
C LYS A 28 -8.02 10.16 13.62
N THR A 29 -7.42 11.32 13.39
CA THR A 29 -5.97 11.49 13.39
C THR A 29 -5.53 11.19 14.81
N ALA A 30 -5.15 9.94 15.04
CA ALA A 30 -4.49 9.56 16.27
C ALA A 30 -3.28 10.49 16.38
N GLY A 31 -3.31 11.38 17.39
CA GLY A 31 -2.13 12.15 17.78
C GLY A 31 -0.94 11.21 17.98
N PRO A 32 0.31 11.71 17.99
CA PRO A 32 1.52 10.89 17.91
C PRO A 32 1.46 9.77 18.94
N THR A 33 1.03 8.60 18.48
CA THR A 33 0.69 7.50 19.37
C THR A 33 2.04 6.90 19.68
N LYS A 34 2.58 7.24 20.85
CA LYS A 34 3.79 6.58 21.35
C LYS A 34 3.45 5.09 21.36
N LEU A 35 3.97 4.36 20.38
CA LEU A 35 3.79 2.91 20.28
C LEU A 35 4.09 2.31 21.65
N ALA A 36 3.29 1.37 22.10
CA ALA A 36 3.60 0.63 23.31
C ALA A 36 4.84 -0.25 23.08
N LYS A 37 5.51 -0.67 24.15
CA LYS A 37 6.64 -1.61 24.04
C LYS A 37 6.21 -2.90 23.33
N ALA A 38 5.05 -3.45 23.70
CA ALA A 38 4.50 -4.66 23.10
C ALA A 38 4.26 -4.54 21.58
N GLU A 39 3.67 -3.44 21.13
CA GLU A 39 3.41 -3.17 19.71
C GLU A 39 4.72 -3.08 18.91
N THR A 40 5.75 -2.50 19.51
CA THR A 40 7.08 -2.42 18.88
C THR A 40 7.76 -3.78 18.76
N THR A 41 7.63 -4.62 19.79
CA THR A 41 8.15 -6.00 19.75
C THR A 41 7.42 -6.78 18.65
N ALA A 42 6.09 -6.66 18.56
CA ALA A 42 5.30 -7.30 17.51
C ALA A 42 5.74 -6.83 16.11
N LEU A 43 5.95 -5.52 15.91
CA LEU A 43 6.49 -4.97 14.67
C LEU A 43 7.89 -5.50 14.35
N TRP A 44 8.74 -5.68 15.36
CA TRP A 44 10.07 -6.25 15.16
C TRP A 44 10.01 -7.70 14.69
N HIS A 45 9.14 -8.52 15.29
CA HIS A 45 8.91 -9.89 14.83
C HIS A 45 8.32 -9.94 13.42
N ALA A 46 7.37 -9.07 13.09
CA ALA A 46 6.79 -8.99 11.75
C ALA A 46 7.83 -8.63 10.69
N VAL A 47 8.69 -7.64 10.95
CA VAL A 47 9.79 -7.27 10.04
C VAL A 47 10.82 -8.38 9.92
N ASN A 48 11.09 -9.11 10.99
CA ASN A 48 12.00 -10.25 10.95
C ASN A 48 11.41 -11.41 10.13
N TRP A 49 10.11 -11.69 10.29
CA TRP A 49 9.42 -12.69 9.49
C TRP A 49 9.43 -12.34 8.00
N MET A 50 9.17 -11.09 7.64
CA MET A 50 9.25 -10.62 6.25
C MET A 50 10.65 -10.80 5.65
N ALA A 51 11.71 -10.68 6.47
CA ALA A 51 13.08 -10.95 6.01
C ALA A 51 13.28 -12.43 5.65
N THR A 52 12.68 -13.34 6.42
CA THR A 52 12.66 -14.77 6.13
C THR A 52 11.92 -15.05 4.83
N VAL A 53 10.71 -14.49 4.67
CA VAL A 53 9.90 -14.65 3.44
C VAL A 53 10.66 -14.18 2.21
N LEU A 54 11.32 -13.02 2.26
CA LEU A 54 12.13 -12.53 1.13
C LEU A 54 13.36 -13.40 0.84
N ARG A 55 13.92 -14.04 1.85
CA ARG A 55 15.03 -14.98 1.67
C ARG A 55 14.56 -16.27 1.00
N GLU A 56 13.44 -16.82 1.45
CA GLU A 56 12.84 -18.03 0.87
C GLU A 56 12.38 -17.78 -0.56
N TRP A 57 11.73 -16.64 -0.82
CA TRP A 57 11.34 -16.25 -2.18
C TRP A 57 12.56 -16.16 -3.13
N LYS A 58 13.69 -15.64 -2.64
CA LYS A 58 14.94 -15.64 -3.42
C LYS A 58 15.48 -17.06 -3.68
N LEU A 59 15.30 -18.00 -2.75
CA LEU A 59 15.74 -19.39 -2.87
C LEU A 59 14.87 -20.19 -3.84
N ASP A 60 13.57 -19.93 -3.86
CA ASP A 60 12.62 -20.58 -4.80
C ASP A 60 12.89 -20.18 -6.26
N GLY A 61 13.58 -19.06 -6.47
CA GLY A 61 13.94 -18.54 -7.79
C GLY A 61 12.83 -17.69 -8.40
N PHE A 62 13.24 -16.62 -9.08
CA PHE A 62 12.32 -15.70 -9.74
C PHE A 62 11.82 -16.31 -11.06
N LYS A 63 10.50 -16.32 -11.25
CA LYS A 63 9.89 -16.89 -12.47
C LYS A 63 9.87 -15.91 -13.63
N ASN A 64 9.73 -14.62 -13.34
CA ASN A 64 9.60 -13.53 -14.31
C ASN A 64 10.34 -12.27 -13.80
N ASP A 65 10.67 -11.33 -14.70
CA ASP A 65 11.27 -10.03 -14.34
C ASP A 65 10.38 -9.20 -13.40
N GLU A 66 9.06 -9.31 -13.52
CA GLU A 66 8.11 -8.64 -12.61
C GLU A 66 8.21 -9.15 -11.17
N ASP A 67 8.47 -10.45 -11.00
CA ASP A 67 8.60 -11.10 -9.69
C ASP A 67 9.89 -10.62 -9.00
N GLN A 68 10.97 -10.49 -9.78
CA GLN A 68 12.22 -9.89 -9.31
C GLN A 68 12.04 -8.42 -8.94
N ALA A 69 11.34 -7.63 -9.76
CA ALA A 69 11.07 -6.22 -9.46
C ALA A 69 10.25 -6.06 -8.16
N GLN A 70 9.25 -6.91 -7.94
CA GLN A 70 8.48 -6.92 -6.69
C GLN A 70 9.35 -7.29 -5.48
N HIS A 71 10.21 -8.30 -5.61
CA HIS A 71 11.16 -8.67 -4.57
C HIS A 71 12.06 -7.50 -4.16
N GLU A 72 12.60 -6.77 -5.14
CA GLU A 72 13.47 -5.61 -4.91
C GLU A 72 12.73 -4.49 -4.17
N VAL A 73 11.51 -4.15 -4.58
CA VAL A 73 10.67 -3.15 -3.89
C VAL A 73 10.40 -3.55 -2.44
N GLN A 74 10.03 -4.82 -2.21
CA GLN A 74 9.77 -5.31 -0.86
C GLN A 74 11.03 -5.32 0.01
N SER A 75 12.19 -5.61 -0.57
CA SER A 75 13.49 -5.53 0.10
C SER A 75 13.84 -4.11 0.54
N GLN A 76 13.56 -3.11 -0.30
CA GLN A 76 13.74 -1.69 0.03
C GLN A 76 12.79 -1.24 1.16
N HIS A 77 11.53 -1.66 1.11
CA HIS A 77 10.56 -1.40 2.19
C HIS A 77 11.01 -2.02 3.52
N LEU A 78 11.49 -3.26 3.49
CA LEU A 78 12.00 -3.95 4.68
C LEU A 78 13.21 -3.21 5.28
N THR A 79 14.13 -2.74 4.43
CA THR A 79 15.28 -1.93 4.89
C THR A 79 14.83 -0.64 5.56
N THR A 80 13.84 0.03 4.97
CA THR A 80 13.26 1.26 5.51
C THR A 80 12.56 1.00 6.85
N ALA A 81 11.77 -0.07 6.96
CA ALA A 81 11.11 -0.47 8.19
C ALA A 81 12.12 -0.82 9.30
N LYS A 82 13.19 -1.55 8.99
CA LYS A 82 14.29 -1.84 9.94
C LYS A 82 14.95 -0.57 10.46
N ARG A 83 15.23 0.40 9.57
CA ARG A 83 15.81 1.70 9.95
C ARG A 83 14.87 2.51 10.84
N ALA A 84 13.58 2.55 10.50
CA ALA A 84 12.56 3.25 11.29
C ALA A 84 12.42 2.64 12.70
N LEU A 85 12.39 1.30 12.82
CA LEU A 85 12.35 0.61 14.11
C LEU A 85 13.62 0.84 14.93
N SER A 86 14.80 0.81 14.29
CA SER A 86 16.06 1.12 14.97
C SER A 86 16.08 2.54 15.52
N LYS A 87 15.61 3.52 14.74
CA LYS A 87 15.46 4.92 15.18
C LYS A 87 14.50 5.01 16.37
N MET A 88 13.35 4.34 16.31
CA MET A 88 12.37 4.34 17.41
C MET A 88 12.92 3.71 18.68
N ASN A 89 13.67 2.61 18.57
CA ASN A 89 14.32 1.98 19.72
C ASN A 89 15.42 2.87 20.33
N LYS A 90 16.17 3.62 19.51
CA LYS A 90 17.15 4.61 19.99
C LYS A 90 16.48 5.74 20.76
N MET A 91 15.42 6.33 20.21
CA MET A 91 14.64 7.40 20.87
C MET A 91 14.01 6.98 22.20
N ARG A 92 13.87 5.67 22.46
CA ARG A 92 13.41 5.15 23.75
C ARG A 92 14.52 4.88 24.77
N LYS A 93 15.77 4.78 24.32
CA LYS A 93 16.94 4.52 25.16
C LYS A 93 17.62 5.80 25.62
N GLU A 94 17.52 6.89 24.85
CA GLU A 94 17.95 8.21 25.32
C GLU A 94 16.93 8.74 26.34
N PRO A 95 17.37 9.13 27.56
CA PRO A 95 16.51 9.58 28.65
C PRO A 95 15.86 10.95 28.38
#